data_AF-A0A8J6N639-F1
#
_entry.id   AF-A0A8J6N639-F1
#
_cell.length_a   1.000
_cell.length_b   1.000
_cell.length_c   1.000
_cell.angle_alpha   90.00
_cell.angle_beta   90.00
_cell.angle_gamma   90.00
#
_symmetry.space_group_name_H-M   'P 1'
#
loop_
_entity.id
_entity.type
_entity.pdbx_description
1 polymer ?
#
loop_
_entity_poly.entity_id
_entity_poly.type
_entity_poly.pdbx_seq_one_letter_code
_entity_poly.pdbx_strand_id
1 'polypeptide(L)'
;MRLNDLLKQKKAAIVKEWFNMVIDTYPLDTSRFLKKQKDPFANPVGNTISQGLGPLFDELVMEMDPDAITTFLDPIIRIRAVQVMFSPSQAVAFIFSLKEAVRKNLKKELNDNKTLNELLLFESKIDEIGLMAFDIFMKCREQIYNLKAYDERNRTFRAFKRAGLVAEIPDGKPDAVINFLKSSNTAVEPLDDR
;
A
#
# COMPACT_ATOMS: atom_id res chain seq x y z
N MET A 1 12.36 35.18 7.44
CA MET A 1 11.28 34.58 6.61
C MET A 1 10.64 33.48 7.43
N ARG A 2 9.34 33.19 7.30
CA ARG A 2 8.79 31.98 7.94
C ARG A 2 9.17 30.76 7.12
N LEU A 3 9.32 29.60 7.75
CA LEU A 3 9.64 28.34 7.08
C LEU A 3 8.63 28.03 5.97
N ASN A 4 7.33 28.25 6.21
CA ASN A 4 6.28 28.00 5.22
C ASN A 4 6.51 28.78 3.91
N ASP A 5 7.04 30.00 3.98
CA ASP A 5 7.33 30.79 2.79
C ASP A 5 8.50 30.20 2.00
N LEU A 6 9.54 29.73 2.71
CA LEU A 6 10.69 29.05 2.12
C LEU A 6 10.27 27.73 1.46
N LEU A 7 9.44 26.94 2.13
CA LEU A 7 8.89 25.68 1.62
C LEU A 7 8.06 25.91 0.34
N LYS A 8 7.19 26.93 0.34
CA LYS A 8 6.41 27.31 -0.86
C LYS A 8 7.32 27.77 -2.01
N GLN A 9 8.31 28.61 -1.72
CA GLN A 9 9.24 29.11 -2.75
C GLN A 9 10.08 27.99 -3.38
N LYS A 10 10.49 27.00 -2.57
CA LYS A 10 11.36 25.89 -3.01
C LYS A 10 10.58 24.61 -3.35
N LYS A 11 9.24 24.62 -3.30
CA LYS A 11 8.36 23.46 -3.51
C LYS A 11 8.78 22.62 -4.72
N ALA A 12 8.93 23.24 -5.89
CA ALA A 12 9.24 22.52 -7.12
C ALA A 12 10.57 21.75 -7.04
N ALA A 13 11.59 22.34 -6.39
CA ALA A 13 12.88 21.69 -6.20
C ALA A 13 12.80 20.57 -5.15
N ILE A 14 12.11 20.81 -4.03
CA ILE A 14 11.93 19.82 -2.96
C ILE A 14 11.15 18.61 -3.46
N VAL A 15 9.99 18.82 -4.09
CA VAL A 15 9.14 17.73 -4.60
C VAL A 15 9.85 16.94 -5.70
N LYS A 16 10.62 17.59 -6.57
CA LYS A 16 11.43 16.91 -7.59
C LYS A 16 12.52 16.04 -6.96
N GLU A 17 13.24 16.56 -5.97
CA GLU A 17 14.24 15.80 -5.24
C GLU A 17 13.61 14.62 -4.50
N TRP A 18 12.48 14.86 -3.83
CA TRP A 18 11.74 13.84 -3.12
C TRP A 18 11.26 12.73 -4.06
N PHE A 19 10.67 13.09 -5.21
CA PHE A 19 10.31 12.15 -6.27
C PHE A 19 11.50 11.29 -6.69
N ASN A 20 12.66 11.89 -6.95
CA ASN A 20 13.86 11.13 -7.32
C ASN A 20 14.26 10.15 -6.22
N MET A 21 14.28 10.57 -4.95
CA MET A 21 14.56 9.69 -3.82
C MET A 21 13.57 8.53 -3.74
N VAL A 22 12.28 8.77 -3.96
CA VAL A 22 11.24 7.72 -3.98
C VAL A 22 11.51 6.73 -5.11
N ILE A 23 11.79 7.21 -6.32
CA ILE A 23 12.04 6.35 -7.49
C ILE A 23 13.36 5.58 -7.37
N ASP A 24 14.36 6.16 -6.71
CA ASP A 24 15.65 5.49 -6.47
C ASP A 24 15.59 4.38 -5.41
N THR A 25 14.45 4.20 -4.74
CA THR A 25 14.20 2.98 -3.94
C THR A 25 13.89 1.74 -4.79
N TYR A 26 13.61 1.93 -6.10
CA TYR A 26 13.43 0.83 -7.04
C TYR A 26 14.79 0.36 -7.60
N PRO A 27 14.89 -0.90 -8.09
CA PRO A 27 16.08 -1.37 -8.79
C PRO A 27 16.51 -0.42 -9.91
N LEU A 28 17.81 -0.32 -10.17
CA LEU A 28 18.41 0.72 -11.04
C LEU A 28 17.72 0.83 -12.41
N ASP A 29 17.47 -0.29 -13.08
CA ASP A 29 16.83 -0.32 -14.39
C ASP A 29 15.37 0.16 -14.34
N THR A 30 14.66 -0.20 -13.26
CA THR A 30 13.30 0.28 -13.00
C THR A 30 13.30 1.78 -12.71
N SER A 31 14.20 2.28 -11.85
CA SER A 31 14.32 3.72 -11.57
C SER A 31 14.57 4.52 -12.86
N ARG A 32 15.50 4.07 -13.71
CA ARG A 32 15.78 4.71 -15.01
C ARG A 32 14.56 4.75 -15.92
N PHE A 33 13.82 3.64 -16.01
CA PHE A 33 12.59 3.57 -16.77
C PHE A 33 11.53 4.54 -16.24
N LEU A 34 11.25 4.50 -14.93
CA LEU A 34 10.24 5.34 -14.27
C LEU A 34 10.55 6.84 -14.39
N LYS A 35 11.83 7.23 -14.47
CA LYS A 35 12.25 8.62 -14.69
C LYS A 35 12.16 9.06 -16.15
N LYS A 36 12.43 8.17 -17.11
CA LYS A 36 12.52 8.49 -18.54
C LYS A 36 11.15 8.45 -19.24
N GLN A 37 10.31 7.48 -18.89
CA GLN A 37 9.05 7.24 -19.57
C GLN A 37 7.97 8.21 -19.07
N LYS A 38 7.49 9.08 -19.97
CA LYS A 38 6.51 10.14 -19.64
C LYS A 38 5.06 9.73 -19.88
N ASP A 39 4.84 8.71 -20.69
CA ASP A 39 3.49 8.25 -21.01
C ASP A 39 2.83 7.61 -19.77
N PRO A 40 1.67 8.11 -19.30
CA PRO A 40 1.02 7.61 -18.08
C PRO A 40 0.57 6.15 -18.17
N PHE A 41 0.26 5.66 -19.37
CA PHE A 41 -0.16 4.27 -19.57
C PHE A 41 1.03 3.31 -19.51
N ALA A 42 2.16 3.69 -20.08
CA ALA A 42 3.40 2.94 -20.03
C ALA A 42 4.12 3.06 -18.67
N ASN A 43 3.88 4.15 -17.91
CA ASN A 43 4.49 4.42 -16.62
C ASN A 43 3.45 4.78 -15.54
N PRO A 44 2.56 3.85 -15.18
CA PRO A 44 1.51 4.12 -14.19
C PRO A 44 2.09 4.38 -12.79
N VAL A 45 3.19 3.70 -12.43
CA VAL A 45 3.84 3.85 -11.12
C VAL A 45 4.48 5.22 -10.97
N GLY A 46 5.32 5.63 -11.93
CA GLY A 46 5.97 6.94 -11.90
C GLY A 46 4.95 8.08 -11.97
N ASN A 47 3.89 7.92 -12.77
CA ASN A 47 2.80 8.91 -12.84
C ASN A 47 2.01 9.01 -11.53
N THR A 48 1.68 7.88 -10.89
CA THR A 48 0.96 7.89 -9.61
C THR A 48 1.79 8.59 -8.52
N ILE A 49 3.09 8.29 -8.46
CA ILE A 49 3.99 8.93 -7.50
C ILE A 49 4.09 10.43 -7.78
N SER A 50 4.31 10.85 -9.03
CA SER A 50 4.46 12.28 -9.35
C SER A 50 3.18 13.08 -9.08
N GLN A 51 2.02 12.50 -9.34
CA GLN A 51 0.72 13.14 -9.08
C GLN A 51 0.38 13.22 -7.59
N GLY A 52 0.81 12.26 -6.77
CA GLY A 52 0.51 12.26 -5.33
C GLY A 52 1.45 13.13 -4.50
N LEU A 53 2.75 13.19 -4.81
CA LEU A 53 3.73 13.86 -3.95
C LEU A 53 3.56 15.39 -3.89
N GLY A 54 3.14 16.03 -4.99
CA GLY A 54 2.94 17.49 -5.04
C GLY A 54 1.83 17.98 -4.11
N PRO A 55 0.59 17.46 -4.27
CA PRO A 55 -0.52 17.78 -3.39
C PRO A 55 -0.27 17.37 -1.93
N LEU A 56 0.37 16.22 -1.70
CA LEU A 56 0.74 15.79 -0.34
C LEU A 56 1.70 16.79 0.34
N PHE A 57 2.64 17.37 -0.41
CA PHE A 57 3.50 18.43 0.09
C PHE A 57 2.69 19.71 0.40
N ASP A 58 1.68 20.03 -0.39
CA ASP A 58 0.82 21.19 -0.11
C ASP A 58 0.04 21.00 1.20
N GLU A 59 -0.50 19.80 1.44
CA GLU A 59 -1.21 19.48 2.69
C GLU A 59 -0.31 19.60 3.93
N LEU A 60 0.95 19.15 3.82
CA LEU A 60 1.94 19.30 4.89
C LEU A 60 2.22 20.77 5.26
N VAL A 61 2.21 21.65 4.25
CA VAL A 61 2.48 23.09 4.40
C VAL A 61 1.23 23.84 4.89
N MET A 62 0.04 23.33 4.62
CA MET A 62 -1.26 23.94 4.96
C MET A 62 -1.87 23.30 6.21
N GLU A 63 -3.08 22.72 6.09
CA GLU A 63 -3.96 22.39 7.21
C GLU A 63 -3.89 20.93 7.66
N MET A 64 -3.20 20.06 6.90
CA MET A 64 -3.09 18.65 7.21
C MET A 64 -4.45 17.95 7.33
N ASP A 65 -5.32 18.13 6.33
CA ASP A 65 -6.58 17.39 6.28
C ASP A 65 -6.31 15.88 6.12
N PRO A 66 -6.71 15.03 7.09
CA PRO A 66 -6.45 13.59 7.03
C PRO A 66 -7.08 12.90 5.81
N ASP A 67 -8.24 13.37 5.35
CA ASP A 67 -8.94 12.77 4.20
C ASP A 67 -8.22 13.10 2.88
N ALA A 68 -7.81 14.36 2.70
CA ALA A 68 -6.96 14.76 1.57
C ALA A 68 -5.62 14.01 1.57
N ILE A 69 -4.93 13.94 2.71
CA ILE A 69 -3.67 13.20 2.84
C ILE A 69 -3.84 11.73 2.47
N THR A 70 -4.89 11.08 2.98
CA THR A 70 -5.19 9.67 2.68
C THR A 70 -5.45 9.47 1.19
N THR A 71 -6.17 10.40 0.55
CA THR A 71 -6.46 10.37 -0.89
C THR A 71 -5.18 10.39 -1.73
N PHE A 72 -4.16 11.18 -1.36
CA PHE A 72 -2.90 11.23 -2.10
C PHE A 72 -1.92 10.11 -1.73
N LEU A 73 -1.96 9.61 -0.49
CA LEU A 73 -1.11 8.52 -0.03
C LEU A 73 -1.54 7.15 -0.53
N ASP A 74 -2.85 6.85 -0.50
CA ASP A 74 -3.37 5.50 -0.76
C ASP A 74 -2.88 4.91 -2.07
N PRO A 75 -2.93 5.62 -3.22
CA PRO A 75 -2.48 5.05 -4.48
C PRO A 75 -0.99 4.65 -4.46
N ILE A 76 -0.12 5.47 -3.88
CA ILE A 76 1.32 5.21 -3.80
C ILE A 76 1.59 4.02 -2.89
N ILE A 77 0.96 4.01 -1.71
CA ILE A 77 1.15 2.94 -0.71
C ILE A 77 0.58 1.62 -1.22
N ARG A 78 -0.58 1.63 -1.87
CA ARG A 78 -1.23 0.45 -2.45
C ARG A 78 -0.35 -0.21 -3.51
N ILE A 79 0.26 0.58 -4.41
CA ILE A 79 1.24 0.09 -5.39
C ILE A 79 2.41 -0.59 -4.67
N ARG A 80 2.95 0.04 -3.62
CA ARG A 80 4.08 -0.51 -2.88
C ARG A 80 3.71 -1.73 -2.01
N ALA A 81 2.47 -1.82 -1.53
CA ALA A 81 1.99 -2.92 -0.69
C ALA A 81 1.83 -4.25 -1.46
N VAL A 82 1.51 -4.17 -2.76
CA VAL A 82 1.45 -5.34 -3.65
C VAL A 82 2.83 -5.76 -4.17
N GLN A 83 3.82 -4.87 -4.14
CA GLN A 83 5.18 -5.14 -4.59
C GLN A 83 5.96 -5.95 -3.55
N VAL A 84 6.21 -7.23 -3.85
CA VAL A 84 6.86 -8.19 -2.94
C VAL A 84 8.30 -7.80 -2.58
N MET A 85 8.95 -6.93 -3.37
CA MET A 85 10.32 -6.50 -3.13
C MET A 85 10.49 -5.57 -1.93
N PHE A 86 9.41 -4.94 -1.45
CA PHE A 86 9.47 -4.02 -0.33
C PHE A 86 9.07 -4.70 0.98
N SER A 87 9.90 -4.53 2.01
CA SER A 87 9.45 -4.73 3.39
C SER A 87 8.42 -3.67 3.79
N PRO A 88 7.63 -3.88 4.85
CA PRO A 88 6.71 -2.86 5.37
C PRO A 88 7.38 -1.52 5.63
N SER A 89 8.58 -1.53 6.24
CA SER A 89 9.33 -0.30 6.50
C SER A 89 9.78 0.38 5.22
N GLN A 90 10.26 -0.36 4.22
CA GLN A 90 10.68 0.20 2.93
C GLN A 90 9.51 0.79 2.14
N ALA A 91 8.33 0.20 2.22
CA ALA A 91 7.14 0.68 1.52
C ALA A 91 6.76 2.10 1.98
N VAL A 92 6.85 2.38 3.28
CA VAL A 92 6.48 3.68 3.88
C VAL A 92 7.66 4.64 4.05
N ALA A 93 8.90 4.16 3.96
CA ALA A 93 10.11 4.95 4.24
C ALA A 93 10.24 6.24 3.41
N PHE A 94 9.63 6.29 2.23
CA PHE A 94 9.69 7.46 1.36
C PHE A 94 9.06 8.71 2.00
N ILE A 95 8.15 8.57 2.96
CA ILE A 95 7.59 9.73 3.67
C ILE A 95 8.70 10.49 4.41
N PHE A 96 9.60 9.75 5.07
CA PHE A 96 10.68 10.33 5.86
C PHE A 96 11.81 10.91 5.00
N SER A 97 11.97 10.45 3.75
CA SER A 97 12.99 11.03 2.85
C SER A 97 12.69 12.49 2.48
N LEU A 98 11.44 12.95 2.66
CA LEU A 98 11.10 14.37 2.53
C LEU A 98 11.90 15.27 3.49
N LYS A 99 12.21 14.78 4.71
CA LYS A 99 13.03 15.53 5.67
C LYS A 99 14.40 15.84 5.10
N GLU A 100 15.02 14.86 4.43
CA GLU A 100 16.31 15.05 3.76
C GLU A 100 16.20 16.04 2.59
N ALA A 101 15.18 15.88 1.74
CA ALA A 101 14.94 16.77 0.60
C ALA A 101 14.78 18.23 1.05
N VAL A 102 14.05 18.47 2.14
CA VAL A 102 13.84 19.81 2.71
C VAL A 102 15.14 20.38 3.27
N ARG A 103 15.85 19.63 4.12
CA ARG A 103 17.13 20.08 4.71
C ARG A 103 18.18 20.40 3.65
N LYS A 104 18.25 19.61 2.58
CA LYS A 104 19.18 19.83 1.46
C LYS A 104 18.85 21.12 0.70
N ASN A 105 17.57 21.40 0.45
CA ASN A 105 17.14 22.55 -0.33
C ASN A 105 17.11 23.87 0.47
N LEU A 106 17.03 23.80 1.80
CA LEU A 106 16.98 24.96 2.70
C LEU A 106 18.25 25.16 3.53
N LYS A 107 19.34 24.44 3.22
CA LYS A 107 20.57 24.45 4.03
C LYS A 107 21.14 25.86 4.28
N LYS A 108 20.97 26.80 3.36
CA LYS A 108 21.50 28.17 3.49
C LYS A 108 20.58 29.09 4.25
N GLU A 109 19.32 28.70 4.41
CA GLU A 109 18.24 29.48 5.01
C GLU A 109 17.97 29.03 6.46
N LEU A 110 18.40 27.82 6.83
CA LEU A 110 18.34 27.24 8.18
C LEU A 110 19.47 27.74 9.10
N ASN A 111 19.53 29.05 9.35
CA ASN A 111 20.63 29.67 10.10
C ASN A 111 20.25 30.22 11.48
N ASP A 112 18.96 30.29 11.79
CA ASP A 112 18.48 30.82 13.07
C ASP A 112 17.62 29.79 13.84
N ASN A 113 17.61 29.93 15.16
CA ASN A 113 16.88 29.02 16.06
C ASN A 113 15.38 28.99 15.79
N LYS A 114 14.81 30.11 15.30
CA LYS A 114 13.38 30.20 15.02
C LYS A 114 12.99 29.29 13.85
N THR A 115 13.72 29.38 12.75
CA THR A 115 13.50 28.59 11.55
C THR A 115 13.80 27.11 11.79
N LEU A 116 14.80 26.80 12.64
CA LEU A 116 15.06 25.43 13.08
C LEU A 116 13.91 24.86 13.93
N ASN A 117 13.33 25.64 14.84
CA ASN A 117 12.15 25.21 15.62
C ASN A 117 10.92 25.00 14.72
N GLU A 118 10.69 25.89 13.75
CA GLU A 118 9.64 25.70 12.74
C GLU A 118 9.89 24.43 11.91
N LEU A 119 11.15 24.10 11.61
CA LEU A 119 11.51 22.87 10.88
C LEU A 119 11.21 21.62 11.71
N LEU A 120 11.49 21.62 13.01
CA LEU A 120 11.15 20.50 13.89
C LEU A 120 9.64 20.25 13.96
N LEU A 121 8.83 21.31 14.01
CA LEU A 121 7.37 21.19 13.96
C LEU A 121 6.91 20.62 12.61
N PHE A 122 7.50 21.07 11.51
CA PHE A 122 7.22 20.53 10.18
C PHE A 122 7.64 19.05 10.04
N GLU A 123 8.77 18.66 10.61
CA GLU A 123 9.22 17.26 10.60
C GLU A 123 8.33 16.35 11.45
N SER A 124 7.74 16.89 12.53
CA SER A 124 6.76 16.16 13.35
C SER A 124 5.50 15.84 12.56
N LYS A 125 5.04 16.78 11.71
CA LYS A 125 3.95 16.54 10.76
C LYS A 125 4.27 15.40 9.77
N ILE A 126 5.50 15.35 9.26
CA ILE A 126 5.95 14.26 8.39
C ILE A 126 5.86 12.91 9.11
N ASP A 127 6.21 12.86 10.39
CA ASP A 127 6.13 11.63 11.18
C ASP A 127 4.68 11.15 11.37
N GLU A 128 3.74 12.08 11.58
CA GLU A 128 2.31 11.80 11.64
C GLU A 128 1.79 11.20 10.31
N ILE A 129 2.18 11.77 9.17
CA ILE A 129 1.90 11.20 7.85
C ILE A 129 2.54 9.81 7.69
N GLY A 130 3.72 9.60 8.26
CA GLY A 130 4.38 8.30 8.27
C GLY A 130 3.55 7.22 8.97
N LEU A 131 2.90 7.56 10.08
CA LEU A 131 1.99 6.67 10.80
C LEU A 131 0.72 6.38 9.98
N MET A 132 0.10 7.41 9.40
CA MET A 132 -1.06 7.22 8.51
C MET A 132 -0.73 6.33 7.29
N ALA A 133 0.45 6.51 6.71
CA ALA A 133 0.93 5.68 5.61
C ALA A 133 1.10 4.20 6.02
N PHE A 134 1.52 3.94 7.26
CA PHE A 134 1.62 2.60 7.81
C PHE A 134 0.24 1.94 7.97
N ASP A 135 -0.76 2.68 8.47
CA ASP A 135 -2.13 2.18 8.58
C ASP A 135 -2.72 1.79 7.22
N ILE A 136 -2.51 2.64 6.20
CA ILE A 136 -2.92 2.36 4.82
C ILE A 136 -2.22 1.10 4.29
N PHE A 137 -0.91 0.98 4.52
CA PHE A 137 -0.13 -0.18 4.11
C PHE A 137 -0.68 -1.46 4.75
N MET A 138 -0.96 -1.43 6.06
CA MET A 138 -1.49 -2.58 6.80
C MET A 138 -2.89 -2.98 6.29
N LYS A 139 -3.78 -2.00 6.06
CA LYS A 139 -5.10 -2.25 5.44
C LYS A 139 -4.96 -2.93 4.07
N CYS A 140 -4.03 -2.48 3.23
CA CYS A 140 -3.78 -3.10 1.93
C CYS A 140 -3.26 -4.55 2.07
N ARG A 141 -2.32 -4.81 2.99
CA ARG A 141 -1.76 -6.16 3.21
C ARG A 141 -2.80 -7.12 3.77
N GLU A 142 -3.63 -6.66 4.69
CA GLU A 142 -4.73 -7.45 5.25
C GLU A 142 -5.73 -7.87 4.15
N GLN A 143 -6.12 -6.93 3.29
CA GLN A 143 -6.97 -7.23 2.13
C GLN A 143 -6.34 -8.31 1.23
N ILE A 144 -5.04 -8.20 0.92
CA ILE A 144 -4.33 -9.20 0.11
C ILE A 144 -4.33 -10.57 0.78
N TYR A 145 -4.11 -10.63 2.09
CA TYR A 145 -4.11 -11.89 2.83
C TYR A 145 -5.51 -12.52 2.90
N ASN A 146 -6.55 -11.71 3.13
CA ASN A 146 -7.94 -12.17 3.10
C ASN A 146 -8.31 -12.75 1.74
N LEU A 147 -7.90 -12.09 0.64
CA LEU A 147 -8.11 -12.60 -0.71
C LEU A 147 -7.39 -13.93 -0.95
N LYS A 148 -6.14 -14.07 -0.47
CA LYS A 148 -5.39 -15.33 -0.58
C LYS A 148 -6.04 -16.46 0.20
N ALA A 149 -6.46 -16.20 1.44
CA ALA A 149 -7.14 -17.19 2.27
C ALA A 149 -8.47 -17.63 1.66
N TYR A 150 -9.23 -16.69 1.09
CA TYR A 150 -10.48 -16.97 0.40
C TYR A 150 -10.27 -17.79 -0.89
N ASP A 151 -9.27 -17.45 -1.70
CA ASP A 151 -8.93 -18.23 -2.90
C ASP A 151 -8.52 -19.65 -2.57
N GLU A 152 -7.67 -19.84 -1.55
CA GLU A 152 -7.24 -21.17 -1.11
C GLU A 152 -8.42 -22.02 -0.64
N ARG A 153 -9.27 -21.48 0.24
CA ARG A 153 -10.49 -22.15 0.71
C ARG A 153 -11.39 -22.56 -0.47
N ASN A 154 -11.56 -21.67 -1.45
CA ASN A 154 -12.38 -21.95 -2.63
C ASN A 154 -11.76 -23.02 -3.54
N ARG A 155 -10.43 -23.04 -3.70
CA ARG A 155 -9.73 -24.10 -4.44
C ARG A 155 -9.94 -25.45 -3.79
N THR A 156 -9.73 -25.52 -2.47
CA THR A 156 -9.96 -26.73 -1.67
C THR A 156 -11.41 -27.21 -1.79
N PHE A 157 -12.38 -26.31 -1.60
CA PHE A 157 -13.80 -26.64 -1.73
C PHE A 157 -14.16 -27.16 -3.13
N ARG A 158 -13.68 -26.50 -4.20
CA ARG A 158 -13.90 -26.93 -5.57
C ARG A 158 -13.27 -28.29 -5.87
N ALA A 159 -12.10 -28.59 -5.31
CA ALA A 159 -11.44 -29.89 -5.46
C ALA A 159 -12.27 -31.00 -4.78
N PHE A 160 -12.73 -30.78 -3.54
CA PHE A 160 -13.60 -31.73 -2.85
C PHE A 160 -14.96 -31.92 -3.54
N LYS A 161 -15.56 -30.85 -4.05
CA LYS A 161 -16.81 -30.93 -4.85
C LYS A 161 -16.61 -31.78 -6.11
N ARG A 162 -15.50 -31.60 -6.84
CA ARG A 162 -15.17 -32.40 -8.04
C ARG A 162 -14.89 -33.87 -7.71
N ALA A 163 -14.28 -34.14 -6.56
CA ALA A 163 -14.04 -35.49 -6.08
C ALA A 163 -15.30 -36.19 -5.53
N GLY A 164 -16.46 -35.51 -5.53
CA GLY A 164 -17.71 -36.05 -4.98
C GLY A 164 -17.73 -36.13 -3.45
N LEU A 165 -16.73 -35.55 -2.78
CA LEU A 165 -16.57 -35.59 -1.31
C LEU A 165 -17.40 -34.51 -0.59
N VAL A 166 -17.99 -33.58 -1.34
CA VAL A 166 -18.86 -32.52 -0.83
C VAL A 166 -20.13 -32.45 -1.69
N ALA A 167 -21.28 -32.71 -1.09
CA ALA A 167 -22.59 -32.50 -1.69
C ALA A 167 -23.17 -31.15 -1.23
N GLU A 168 -23.77 -30.39 -2.14
CA GLU A 168 -24.59 -29.24 -1.75
C GLU A 168 -25.82 -29.77 -1.01
N ILE A 169 -25.94 -29.44 0.28
CA ILE A 169 -27.18 -29.67 1.02
C ILE A 169 -28.23 -28.76 0.35
N PRO A 170 -29.33 -29.32 -0.20
CA PRO A 170 -30.37 -28.51 -0.80
C PRO A 170 -30.92 -27.53 0.25
N ASP A 171 -30.96 -26.24 -0.09
CA ASP A 171 -31.47 -25.20 0.81
C ASP A 171 -32.88 -25.58 1.30
N GLY A 172 -32.99 -25.82 2.61
CA GLY A 172 -34.24 -25.65 3.34
C GLY A 172 -35.18 -26.85 3.51
N LYS A 173 -34.73 -28.11 3.41
CA LYS A 173 -35.54 -29.26 3.91
C LYS A 173 -34.72 -30.26 4.71
N PRO A 174 -34.85 -30.31 6.06
CA PRO A 174 -34.12 -31.26 6.91
C PRO A 174 -34.37 -32.74 6.51
N ASP A 175 -35.53 -33.04 5.93
CA ASP A 175 -35.86 -34.40 5.47
C ASP A 175 -35.04 -34.89 4.27
N ALA A 176 -34.54 -33.97 3.44
CA ALA A 176 -33.71 -34.31 2.27
C ALA A 176 -32.30 -34.74 2.70
N VAL A 177 -31.76 -34.14 3.78
CA VAL A 177 -30.44 -34.46 4.33
C VAL A 177 -30.43 -35.85 4.97
N ILE A 178 -31.49 -36.20 5.70
CA ILE A 178 -31.64 -37.51 6.35
C ILE A 178 -31.75 -38.63 5.31
N ASN A 179 -32.49 -38.41 4.22
CA ASN A 179 -32.62 -39.41 3.16
C ASN A 179 -31.34 -39.55 2.31
N PHE A 180 -30.60 -38.46 2.07
CA PHE A 180 -29.31 -38.53 1.39
C PHE A 180 -28.30 -39.35 2.20
N LEU A 181 -28.14 -39.06 3.50
CA LEU A 181 -27.23 -39.78 4.39
C LEU A 181 -27.58 -41.27 4.55
N LYS A 182 -28.86 -41.64 4.51
CA LYS A 182 -29.31 -43.04 4.52
C LYS A 182 -28.99 -43.77 3.21
N SER A 183 -29.04 -43.09 2.07
CA SER A 183 -28.76 -43.68 0.76
C SER A 183 -27.26 -43.91 0.50
N SER A 184 -26.39 -43.07 1.08
CA SER A 184 -24.93 -43.21 0.99
C SER A 184 -24.34 -44.25 1.94
N ASN A 185 -25.16 -44.90 2.77
CA ASN A 185 -24.73 -45.94 3.73
C ASN A 185 -25.00 -47.37 3.21
N THR A 186 -24.94 -47.59 1.90
CA THR A 186 -24.84 -48.96 1.35
C THR A 186 -23.42 -49.47 1.60
N ALA A 187 -23.31 -50.28 2.66
CA ALA A 187 -22.31 -51.30 2.95
C ALA A 187 -20.99 -51.19 2.17
N VAL A 188 -19.94 -50.76 2.88
CA VAL A 188 -18.57 -51.16 2.56
C VAL A 188 -18.51 -52.68 2.76
N GLU A 189 -18.54 -53.45 1.69
CA GLU A 189 -18.19 -54.88 1.75
C GLU A 189 -16.74 -55.00 2.21
N PRO A 190 -16.43 -55.84 3.22
CA PRO A 190 -15.06 -56.05 3.65
C PRO A 190 -14.29 -56.75 2.52
N LEU A 191 -13.13 -56.19 2.17
CA LEU A 191 -12.17 -56.81 1.26
C LEU A 191 -11.79 -58.20 1.80
N ASP A 192 -12.06 -59.22 0.98
CA ASP A 192 -11.67 -60.62 1.22
C ASP A 192 -10.13 -60.73 1.13
N ASP A 193 -9.49 -61.06 2.25
CA ASP A 193 -8.06 -61.37 2.32
C ASP A 193 -7.81 -62.74 1.68
N ARG A 194 -7.21 -62.75 0.47
CA ARG A 194 -6.45 -63.88 -0.08
C ARG A 194 -5.24 -63.42 -0.87
#